data_AF-A0A3M2B9A0-F1
#
_entry.id   AF-A0A3M2B9A0-F1
#
_cell.length_a   1.000
_cell.length_b   1.000
_cell.length_c   1.000
_cell.angle_alpha   90.00
_cell.angle_beta   90.00
_cell.angle_gamma   90.00
#
_symmetry.space_group_name_H-M   'P 1'
#
loop_
_entity.id
_entity.type
_entity.pdbx_description
1 polymer ?
#
loop_
_entity_poly.entity_id
_entity_poly.type
_entity_poly.pdbx_seq_one_letter_code
_entity_poly.pdbx_strand_id
1 'polypeptide(L)' 'MAIHETEERNGKLRTVMKLEPGERVALCRCMKSKDFPFCDGTHKQIEGNTGPAIVEALKEPISED' A
#
# COMPACT_ATOMS: atom_id res chain seq x y z
N MET A 1 -9.54 5.67 -7.68
CA MET A 1 -8.79 5.64 -6.41
C MET A 1 -8.90 4.24 -5.87
N ALA A 2 -7.79 3.65 -5.41
CA ALA A 2 -7.78 2.27 -4.93
C ALA A 2 -8.82 2.08 -3.82
N ILE A 3 -9.64 1.04 -3.94
CA ILE A 3 -10.59 0.64 -2.90
C ILE A 3 -9.85 -0.33 -1.98
N HIS A 4 -9.97 -0.14 -0.67
CA HIS A 4 -9.42 -1.09 0.31
C HIS A 4 -10.46 -1.49 1.35
N GLU A 5 -10.35 -2.73 1.81
CA GLU A 5 -11.16 -3.29 2.89
C GLU A 5 -10.28 -4.14 3.79
N THR A 6 -10.45 -4.01 5.10
CA THR A 6 -9.74 -4.82 6.09
C THR A 6 -10.73 -5.77 6.75
N GLU A 7 -10.45 -7.06 6.65
CA GLU A 7 -11.23 -8.15 7.24
C GLU A 7 -10.36 -8.99 8.19
N GLU A 8 -10.98 -9.63 9.18
CA GLU A 8 -10.31 -10.67 9.96
C GLU A 8 -10.59 -12.05 9.32
N ARG A 9 -9.52 -12.81 9.05
CA ARG A 9 -9.63 -14.18 8.55
C ARG A 9 -8.69 -15.09 9.33
N ASN A 10 -9.24 -16.10 9.99
CA ASN A 10 -8.51 -17.05 10.85
C ASN A 10 -7.69 -16.34 11.96
N GLY A 11 -8.28 -15.35 12.63
CA GLY A 11 -7.63 -14.61 13.72
C GLY A 11 -6.52 -13.65 13.27
N LYS A 12 -6.44 -13.33 11.97
CA LYS A 12 -5.46 -12.38 11.42
C LYS A 12 -6.16 -11.31 10.60
N LEU A 13 -5.80 -10.04 10.82
CA LEU A 13 -6.23 -8.93 9.98
C LEU A 13 -5.59 -9.05 8.59
N ARG A 14 -6.40 -8.86 7.56
CA ARG A 14 -6.01 -8.87 6.16
C ARG A 14 -6.63 -7.67 5.47
N THR A 15 -5.81 -6.86 4.83
CA THR A 15 -6.28 -5.77 3.97
C THR A 15 -6.22 -6.21 2.52
N VAL A 16 -7.34 -6.11 1.81
CA VAL A 16 -7.44 -6.31 0.36
C VAL A 16 -7.53 -4.96 -0.31
N MET A 17 -6.73 -4.76 -1.35
CA MET A 17 -6.77 -3.55 -2.17
C MET A 17 -7.11 -3.94 -3.60
N LYS A 18 -8.04 -3.20 -4.19
CA LYS A 18 -8.42 -3.33 -5.61
C LYS A 18 -7.98 -2.07 -6.32
N LEU A 19 -7.16 -2.25 -7.33
CA LEU A 19 -6.63 -1.18 -8.17
C LEU A 19 -7.13 -1.39 -9.59
N GLU A 20 -7.50 -0.30 -10.25
CA GLU A 20 -7.74 -0.29 -11.69
C GLU A 20 -6.39 -0.19 -12.45
N PRO A 21 -6.31 -0.69 -13.70
CA PRO A 21 -5.11 -0.55 -14.52
C PRO A 21 -4.67 0.92 -14.67
N GLY A 22 -3.39 1.17 -14.42
CA GLY A 22 -2.79 2.50 -14.40
C GLY A 22 -2.85 3.23 -13.05
N GLU A 23 -3.51 2.66 -12.04
CA GLU A 23 -3.49 3.23 -10.70
C GLU A 23 -2.17 2.96 -9.97
N ARG A 24 -1.85 3.88 -9.06
CA ARG A 24 -0.64 3.85 -8.24
C ARG A 24 -0.98 4.19 -6.80
N VAL A 25 -0.45 3.42 -5.86
CA VAL A 25 -0.60 3.67 -4.42
C VAL A 25 0.74 3.58 -3.71
N ALA A 26 0.85 4.28 -2.58
CA ALA A 26 1.97 4.19 -1.67
C ALA A 26 1.52 3.50 -0.38
N LEU A 27 2.06 2.32 -0.10
CA LEU A 27 1.74 1.53 1.08
C LEU A 27 2.68 1.85 2.23
N CYS A 28 2.12 1.99 3.42
CA CYS A 28 2.87 2.20 4.65
C CYS A 28 3.75 0.98 4.96
N ARG A 29 5.04 1.23 5.21
CA ARG A 29 5.96 0.23 5.78
C ARG A 29 6.47 0.60 7.17
N CYS A 30 6.18 1.81 7.64
CA CYS A 30 6.61 2.28 8.96
C CYS A 30 5.65 1.90 10.10
N MET A 31 4.45 1.38 9.78
CA MET A 31 3.40 1.01 10.73
C MET A 31 2.89 2.14 11.64
N LYS A 32 3.15 3.41 11.29
CA LYS A 32 2.72 4.61 12.04
C LYS A 32 1.70 5.49 11.31
N SER A 33 1.34 5.14 10.08
CA SER A 33 0.35 5.91 9.30
C SER A 33 -1.01 5.93 10.00
N LYS A 34 -1.65 7.10 10.02
CA LYS A 34 -3.04 7.27 10.47
C LYS A 34 -4.05 6.81 9.43
N ASP A 35 -3.61 6.66 8.18
CA ASP A 35 -4.40 6.19 7.04
C ASP A 35 -3.94 4.78 6.60
N PHE A 36 -3.62 3.92 7.57
CA PHE A 36 -3.15 2.56 7.27
C PHE A 36 -4.23 1.77 6.49
N PRO A 37 -3.91 1.13 5.35
CA PRO A 37 -2.57 0.67 4.90
C PRO A 37 -1.75 1.67 4.08
N PHE A 38 -2.30 2.84 3.74
CA PHE A 38 -1.62 3.81 2.90
C PHE A 38 -0.58 4.62 3.67
N CYS A 39 0.37 5.16 2.94
CA CYS A 39 1.37 6.07 3.46
C CYS A 39 0.84 7.50 3.50
N ASP A 40 0.71 8.05 4.71
CA ASP A 40 0.30 9.45 4.96
C ASP A 40 1.50 10.41 5.12
N GLY A 41 2.72 9.91 4.99
CA GLY A 41 3.95 10.70 5.19
C GLY A 41 4.51 10.70 6.61
N THR A 42 3.86 10.04 7.59
CA THR A 42 4.35 9.93 8.98
C THR A 42 5.77 9.39 9.08
N HIS A 43 6.19 8.53 8.14
CA HIS A 43 7.56 7.98 8.09
C HIS A 43 8.67 9.05 8.01
N LYS A 44 8.35 10.27 7.55
CA LYS A 44 9.31 11.38 7.49
C LYS A 44 9.54 12.07 8.84
N GLN A 45 8.67 11.82 9.82
CA GLN A 45 8.66 12.49 11.12
C GLN A 45 9.19 11.59 12.25
N ILE A 46 9.59 10.36 11.93
CA ILE A 46 10.11 9.39 12.89
C ILE A 46 11.55 9.03 12.51
N GLU A 47 12.32 8.56 13.48
CA GLU A 47 13.68 8.06 13.25
C GLU A 47 13.64 6.76 12.44
N GLY A 48 14.51 6.66 11.43
CA GLY A 48 14.67 5.47 10.59
C GLY A 48 14.83 5.79 9.11
N ASN A 49 15.02 4.75 8.31
CA ASN A 49 15.19 4.83 6.85
C ASN A 49 14.02 4.15 6.10
N THR A 50 12.83 4.12 6.72
CA THR A 50 11.68 3.43 6.14
C THR A 50 10.90 4.35 5.21
N GLY A 51 10.87 4.02 3.92
CA GLY A 51 9.95 4.64 2.94
C GLY A 51 8.73 3.75 2.65
N PRO A 52 7.72 4.27 1.93
CA PRO A 52 6.58 3.46 1.49
C PRO A 52 7.00 2.37 0.50
N ALA A 53 6.14 1.36 0.31
CA ALA A 53 6.20 0.50 -0.87
C ALA A 53 5.32 1.13 -1.96
N ILE A 54 5.87 1.34 -3.15
CA ILE A 54 5.08 1.84 -4.28
C ILE A 54 4.52 0.64 -5.03
N VAL A 55 3.20 0.62 -5.21
CA VAL A 55 2.51 -0.41 -5.99
C VAL A 55 1.85 0.28 -7.18
N GLU A 56 2.19 -0.19 -8.37
CA GLU A 56 1.68 0.31 -9.65
C GLU A 56 0.94 -0.83 -10.35
N ALA A 57 -0.36 -0.64 -10.57
CA ALA A 57 -1.14 -1.52 -11.41
C ALA A 57 -0.83 -1.15 -12.86
N LEU A 58 -0.07 -1.99 -13.55
CA LEU A 58 0.33 -1.70 -14.92
C LEU A 58 -0.88 -1.82 -15.86
N LYS A 59 -0.91 -0.95 -16.87
CA LYS A 59 -1.94 -1.04 -17.93
C LYS A 59 -1.72 -2.24 -18.83
N GLU A 60 -0.46 -2.62 -19.00
CA GLU A 60 -0.01 -3.73 -19.83
C GLU A 60 0.93 -4.60 -18.96
N PRO A 61 0.95 -5.93 -19.14
CA PRO A 61 1.89 -6.79 -18.43
C PRO A 61 3.34 -6.35 -18.65
N ILE A 62 4.21 -6.59 -17.66
CA ILE A 62 5.65 -6.39 -17.81
C ILE A 62 6.14 -7.34 -18.91
N SER A 63 6.79 -6.82 -19.96
CA SER A 63 7.47 -7.69 -20.92
C SER A 63 8.64 -8.38 -20.23
N GLU A 64 8.68 -9.71 -20.32
CA GLU A 64 9.84 -10.50 -19.92
C GLU A 64 10.82 -10.53 -21.10
N ASP A 65 11.50 -9.40 -21.35
CA ASP A 65 12.66 -9.35 -22.26
C ASP A 65 13.98 -9.64 -21.51
#